data_AF-A0A2U2HHV7-F1
#
_entry.id   AF-A0A2U2HHV7-F1
#
_cell.length_a   1.000
_cell.length_b   1.000
_cell.length_c   1.000
_cell.angle_alpha   90.00
_cell.angle_beta   90.00
_cell.angle_gamma   90.00
#
_symmetry.space_group_name_H-M   'P 1'
#
loop_
_entity.id
_entity.type
_entity.pdbx_description
1 polymer ?
#
loop_
_entity_poly.entity_id
_entity_poly.type
_entity_poly.pdbx_seq_one_letter_code
_entity_poly.pdbx_strand_id
1 'polypeptide(L)' 'MAARVAVAPALATPADINELLGSAGLTLAATDPEKLRAAQEAAANAAPPVRVPRERKPLPPQIDEPLIQVDTSRQ' A
#
# COMPACT_ATOMS: atom_id res chain seq x y z
N MET A 1 -21.01 11.73 5.35
CA MET A 1 -19.71 12.43 5.25
C MET A 1 -18.92 11.76 4.12
N ALA A 2 -18.92 12.33 2.93
CA ALA A 2 -18.33 11.70 1.74
C ALA A 2 -16.80 11.85 1.74
N ALA A 3 -16.08 10.73 1.59
CA ALA A 3 -14.63 10.72 1.53
C ALA A 3 -14.14 11.33 0.21
N ARG A 4 -13.22 12.28 0.31
CA ARG A 4 -12.57 12.93 -0.83
C ARG A 4 -11.52 11.95 -1.39
N VAL A 5 -11.67 11.53 -2.64
CA VAL A 5 -10.64 10.76 -3.36
C VAL A 5 -9.45 11.68 -3.60
N ALA A 6 -8.26 11.26 -3.15
CA ALA A 6 -7.02 11.96 -3.43
C ALA A 6 -6.66 11.81 -4.91
N VAL A 7 -6.43 12.92 -5.60
CA VAL A 7 -5.88 12.94 -6.97
C VAL A 7 -4.42 12.48 -6.89
N ALA A 8 -4.11 11.36 -7.54
CA ALA A 8 -2.74 10.87 -7.69
C ALA A 8 -1.86 11.94 -8.35
N PRO A 9 -0.55 12.05 -8.04
CA PRO A 9 0.31 13.02 -8.69
C PRO A 9 0.30 12.78 -10.20
N ALA A 10 0.15 13.86 -10.96
CA ALA A 10 0.26 13.81 -12.41
C ALA A 10 1.57 13.13 -12.79
N LEU A 11 1.46 12.07 -13.61
CA LEU A 11 2.61 11.45 -14.27
C LEU A 11 3.47 12.56 -14.85
N ALA A 12 4.77 12.56 -14.50
CA ALA A 12 5.74 13.46 -15.10
C ALA A 12 5.48 13.50 -16.61
N THR A 13 5.47 14.70 -17.19
CA THR A 13 5.50 14.87 -18.65
C THR A 13 6.58 13.93 -19.18
N PRO A 14 6.37 13.24 -20.32
CA PRO A 14 7.35 12.34 -20.86
C PRO A 14 8.55 13.16 -21.34
N ALA A 15 9.39 13.63 -20.41
CA ALA A 15 10.80 13.84 -20.66
C ALA A 15 11.27 12.56 -21.33
N ASP A 16 11.97 12.68 -22.46
CA ASP A 16 12.23 11.58 -23.40
C ASP A 16 12.76 10.34 -22.68
N ILE A 17 11.85 9.44 -22.31
CA ILE A 17 12.12 8.24 -21.51
C ILE A 17 13.17 7.39 -22.24
N ASN A 18 13.13 7.41 -23.58
CA ASN A 18 14.10 6.74 -24.42
C ASN A 18 15.53 7.30 -24.26
N GLU A 19 15.69 8.63 -24.12
CA GLU A 19 17.00 9.24 -23.87
C GLU A 19 17.52 8.92 -22.48
N LEU A 20 16.67 8.99 -21.45
CA LEU A 20 17.02 8.63 -20.09
C LEU A 20 17.44 7.16 -19.98
N LEU A 21 16.64 6.24 -20.54
CA LEU A 21 16.96 4.81 -20.59
C LEU A 21 18.26 4.57 -21.38
N GLY A 22 18.43 5.25 -22.52
CA GLY A 22 19.66 5.22 -23.30
C GLY A 22 20.89 5.63 -22.49
N SER A 23 20.80 6.70 -21.68
CA SER A 23 21.90 7.14 -20.80
C SER A 23 22.29 6.10 -19.75
N ALA A 24 21.33 5.27 -19.33
CA ALA A 24 21.51 4.18 -18.38
C ALA A 24 21.89 2.84 -19.06
N GLY A 25 22.05 2.80 -20.38
CA GLY A 25 22.31 1.57 -21.15
C GLY A 25 21.13 0.60 -21.20
N LEU A 26 19.91 1.09 -21.01
CA LEU A 26 18.67 0.33 -20.99
C LEU A 26 17.84 0.57 -22.26
N THR A 27 17.07 -0.43 -22.67
CA THR A 27 16.14 -0.33 -23.81
C THR A 27 14.74 -0.74 -23.38
N LEU A 28 13.73 0.05 -23.74
CA LEU A 28 12.34 -0.30 -23.50
C LEU A 28 11.94 -1.47 -24.40
N ALA A 29 11.58 -2.61 -23.80
CA ALA A 29 11.11 -3.77 -24.55
C ALA A 29 9.72 -3.50 -25.13
N ALA A 30 9.52 -3.79 -26.42
CA ALA A 30 8.22 -3.68 -27.06
C ALA A 30 7.29 -4.81 -26.59
N THR A 31 6.20 -4.46 -25.92
CA THR A 31 5.08 -5.38 -25.67
C THR A 31 4.14 -5.42 -26.87
N ASP A 32 3.72 -6.62 -27.26
CA ASP A 32 2.69 -6.84 -28.29
C ASP A 32 1.37 -6.17 -27.86
N PRO A 33 0.83 -5.21 -28.65
CA PRO A 33 -0.31 -4.39 -28.25
C PRO A 33 -1.59 -5.21 -28.04
N GLU A 34 -1.77 -6.31 -28.78
CA GLU A 34 -2.96 -7.15 -28.64
C GLU A 34 -2.91 -7.93 -27.32
N LYS A 35 -1.73 -8.44 -26.95
CA LYS A 35 -1.53 -9.10 -25.65
C LYS A 35 -1.66 -8.13 -24.48
N LEU A 36 -1.20 -6.89 -24.67
CA LEU A 36 -1.34 -5.83 -23.68
C LEU A 36 -2.82 -5.55 -23.40
N ARG A 37 -3.65 -5.36 -24.44
CA ARG A 37 -5.10 -5.14 -24.28
C ARG A 37 -5.78 -6.31 -23.59
N ALA A 38 -5.50 -7.54 -24.03
CA ALA A 38 -6.05 -8.74 -23.40
C ALA A 38 -5.67 -8.88 -21.93
N ALA A 39 -4.43 -8.53 -21.57
CA ALA A 39 -3.97 -8.54 -20.17
C ALA A 39 -4.66 -7.45 -19.33
N GLN A 40 -4.88 -6.26 -19.90
CA GLN A 40 -5.63 -5.19 -19.22
C GLN A 40 -7.09 -5.57 -18.97
N GLU A 41 -7.75 -6.19 -19.95
CA GLU A 41 -9.11 -6.70 -19.79
C GLU A 41 -9.18 -7.82 -18.74
N ALA A 42 -8.21 -8.75 -18.75
CA ALA A 42 -8.12 -9.79 -17.74
C ALA A 42 -7.89 -9.21 -16.33
N ALA A 43 -7.04 -8.19 -16.21
CA ALA A 43 -6.78 -7.51 -14.94
C ALA A 43 -8.00 -6.73 -14.43
N ALA A 44 -8.76 -6.08 -15.33
CA ALA A 44 -10.00 -5.39 -14.96
C ALA A 44 -11.08 -6.36 -14.44
N ASN A 45 -11.08 -7.59 -14.95
CA ASN A 45 -11.99 -8.65 -14.52
C ASN A 45 -11.47 -9.46 -13.33
N ALA A 46 -10.22 -9.24 -12.89
CA ALA A 46 -9.64 -9.99 -11.79
C ALA A 46 -10.30 -9.63 -10.47
N ALA A 47 -10.72 -10.64 -9.70
CA ALA A 47 -11.28 -10.43 -8.39
C ALA A 47 -10.23 -9.82 -7.43
N PRO A 48 -10.61 -8.85 -6.59
CA PRO A 48 -9.69 -8.27 -5.61
C PRO A 48 -9.21 -9.35 -4.62
N PRO A 49 -7.97 -9.26 -4.14
CA PRO A 49 -7.44 -10.24 -3.20
C PRO A 49 -8.27 -10.27 -1.92
N VAL A 50 -8.61 -11.47 -1.46
CA VAL A 50 -9.38 -11.65 -0.23
C VAL A 50 -8.51 -11.23 0.95
N ARG A 51 -8.94 -10.19 1.65
CA ARG A 51 -8.27 -9.74 2.88
C ARG A 51 -8.58 -10.75 3.98
N VAL A 52 -7.53 -11.39 4.53
CA VAL A 52 -7.64 -12.23 5.73
C VAL A 52 -7.27 -11.38 6.94
N PRO A 53 -8.24 -10.94 7.78
CA PRO A 53 -7.93 -10.22 9.00
C PRO A 53 -7.14 -11.14 9.93
N ARG A 54 -6.04 -10.64 10.45
CA ARG A 54 -5.31 -11.35 11.50
C ARG A 54 -6.04 -11.18 12.81
N GLU A 55 -6.33 -12.28 13.50
CA GLU A 55 -6.87 -12.21 14.85
C GLU A 55 -5.85 -11.56 15.80
N ARG A 56 -6.32 -10.61 16.61
CA ARG A 56 -5.51 -10.07 17.70
C ARG A 56 -5.62 -11.05 18.87
N LYS A 57 -4.49 -11.28 19.54
CA LYS A 57 -4.50 -11.97 20.84
C LYS A 57 -5.50 -11.26 21.78
N PRO A 58 -6.32 -12.00 22.55
CA PRO A 58 -7.20 -11.38 23.53
C PRO A 58 -6.39 -10.52 24.50
N LEU A 59 -6.93 -9.34 24.81
CA LEU A 59 -6.35 -8.45 25.81
C LEU A 59 -6.34 -9.19 27.16
N PRO A 60 -5.29 -9.07 27.99
CA PRO A 60 -5.38 -9.53 29.37
C PRO A 60 -6.61 -8.90 30.04
N PRO A 61 -7.24 -9.62 31.00
CA PRO A 61 -8.36 -9.08 31.76
C PRO A 61 -7.94 -7.77 32.43
N GLN A 62 -8.80 -6.75 32.31
CA GLN A 62 -8.55 -5.47 32.97
C GLN A 62 -8.72 -5.65 34.48
N ILE A 63 -7.78 -5.11 35.24
CA ILE A 63 -7.87 -5.08 36.70
C ILE A 63 -8.74 -3.89 37.08
N ASP A 64 -9.90 -4.16 37.68
CA ASP A 64 -10.85 -3.13 38.14
C ASP A 64 -10.58 -2.68 39.60
N GLU A 65 -9.47 -3.13 40.19
CA GLU A 65 -9.08 -2.74 41.53
C GLU A 65 -8.60 -1.28 41.53
N PRO A 66 -8.97 -0.49 42.56
CA PRO A 66 -8.50 0.87 42.68
C PRO A 66 -6.97 0.88 42.83
N LEU A 67 -6.31 1.76 42.08
CA LEU A 67 -4.86 1.93 42.18
C LEU A 67 -4.49 2.40 43.59
N ILE A 68 -3.57 1.68 44.23
CA ILE A 68 -3.03 2.04 45.54
C ILE A 68 -1.72 2.77 45.32
N GLN A 69 -1.64 4.02 45.79
CA GLN A 69 -0.38 4.77 45.81
C GLN A 69 0.49 4.27 46.97
N VAL A 70 1.71 3.84 46.67
CA VAL A 70 2.70 3.40 47.68
C VAL A 70 3.90 4.33 47.62
N ASP A 71 4.20 5.00 48.73
CA ASP A 71 5.37 5.85 48.83
C ASP A 71 6.62 4.98 49.07
N THR A 72 7.60 5.06 48.17
CA THR A 72 8.81 4.21 48.17
C THR A 72 10.06 4.93 48.69
N SER A 73 9.88 5.85 49.64
CA SER A 73 10.99 6.57 50.28
C SER A 73 11.91 5.59 51.02
N ARG A 74 13.20 5.57 50.69
CA ARG A 74 14.21 4.99 51.60
C ARG A 74 14.45 5.99 52.73
N GLN A 75 14.14 5.57 53.95
CA GLN A 75 14.54 6.28 55.17
C GLN A 75 16.06 6.34 55.29
#